data_AF-A0A2E3XL70-F1
#
_entry.id   AF-A0A2E3XL70-F1
#
_cell.length_a   1.000
_cell.length_b   1.000
_cell.length_c   1.000
_cell.angle_alpha   90.00
_cell.angle_beta   90.00
_cell.angle_gamma   90.00
#
_symmetry.space_group_name_H-M   'P 1'
#
loop_
_entity.id
_entity.type
_entity.pdbx_description
1 polymer ?
#
loop_
_entity_poly.entity_id
_entity_poly.type
_entity_poly.pdbx_seq_one_letter_code
_entity_poly.pdbx_strand_id
1 'polypeptide(L)'
;MALTERDYAILDFERSAWKSNETKQKAIRKMFSISPSRYYQLRDALIDKPEAVDFDPMVVKRLQRARKLRRSKKLGISISNNTIR
;
A
#
# COMPACT_ATOMS: atom_id res chain seq x y z
N MET A 1 -6.66 6.52 -16.34
CA MET A 1 -7.51 5.30 -16.41
C MET A 1 -8.11 5.11 -15.03
N ALA A 2 -9.44 5.10 -14.91
CA ALA A 2 -10.11 5.04 -13.61
C ALA A 2 -9.69 3.81 -12.77
N LEU A 3 -9.65 3.95 -11.44
CA LEU A 3 -9.46 2.82 -10.53
C LEU A 3 -10.55 1.78 -10.77
N THR A 4 -10.18 0.50 -10.67
CA THR A 4 -11.15 -0.59 -10.64
C THR A 4 -11.81 -0.68 -9.26
N GLU A 5 -12.98 -1.31 -9.16
CA GLU A 5 -13.63 -1.58 -7.85
C GLU A 5 -12.70 -2.29 -6.87
N ARG A 6 -11.86 -3.19 -7.38
CA ARG A 6 -10.83 -3.88 -6.58
C ARG A 6 -9.78 -2.91 -6.04
N ASP A 7 -9.35 -1.94 -6.85
CA ASP A 7 -8.39 -0.94 -6.41
C ASP A 7 -8.96 -0.07 -5.28
N TYR A 8 -10.22 0.35 -5.40
CA TYR A 8 -10.92 1.07 -4.33
C TYR A 8 -11.04 0.22 -3.05
N ALA A 9 -11.42 -1.06 -3.18
CA ALA A 9 -11.49 -1.97 -2.05
C ALA A 9 -10.13 -2.18 -1.36
N ILE A 10 -9.02 -2.21 -2.11
CA ILE A 10 -7.67 -2.28 -1.55
C ILE A 10 -7.35 -1.02 -0.75
N LEU A 11 -7.67 0.18 -1.25
CA LEU A 11 -7.42 1.44 -0.54
C LEU A 11 -8.23 1.54 0.75
N ASP A 12 -9.51 1.18 0.70
CA ASP A 12 -10.38 1.19 1.88
C ASP A 12 -9.94 0.15 2.92
N PHE A 13 -9.47 -1.03 2.48
CA PHE A 13 -8.89 -2.02 3.38
C PHE A 13 -7.59 -1.53 4.04
N GLU A 14 -6.70 -0.85 3.31
CA GLU A 14 -5.47 -0.27 3.87
C GLU A 14 -5.74 0.89 4.85
N ARG A 15 -6.88 1.57 4.72
CA ARG A 15 -7.36 2.58 5.67
C ARG A 15 -7.70 1.94 7.04
N SER A 16 -8.29 0.74 7.01
CA SER A 16 -8.82 0.05 8.20
C SER A 16 -7.92 -1.06 8.76
N ALA A 17 -6.69 -1.22 8.26
CA ALA A 17 -5.80 -2.37 8.47
C ALA A 17 -5.26 -2.63 9.90
N TRP A 18 -5.89 -2.09 10.95
CA TRP A 18 -5.42 -2.15 12.34
C TRP A 18 -6.52 -2.45 13.37
N LYS A 19 -7.73 -2.83 12.95
CA LYS A 19 -8.85 -3.11 13.88
C LYS A 19 -9.14 -4.58 14.16
N SER A 20 -8.52 -5.52 13.45
CA SER A 20 -8.81 -6.94 13.59
C SER A 20 -7.69 -7.68 14.34
N ASN A 21 -8.05 -8.48 15.34
CA ASN A 21 -7.21 -9.44 16.08
C ASN A 21 -6.64 -10.57 15.19
N GLU A 22 -6.73 -10.44 13.87
CA GLU A 22 -6.35 -11.44 12.88
C GLU A 22 -5.18 -10.92 12.05
N THR A 23 -4.23 -11.81 11.72
CA THR A 23 -3.05 -11.46 10.95
C THR A 23 -3.46 -10.86 9.60
N LYS A 24 -2.89 -9.69 9.23
CA LYS A 24 -3.20 -8.97 7.99
C LYS A 24 -3.25 -9.87 6.75
N GLN A 25 -2.37 -10.87 6.67
CA GLN A 25 -2.33 -11.85 5.57
C GLN A 25 -3.59 -12.73 5.48
N LYS A 26 -4.18 -13.12 6.62
CA LYS A 26 -5.37 -13.96 6.66
C LYS A 26 -6.62 -13.15 6.29
N ALA A 27 -6.69 -11.90 6.76
CA ALA A 27 -7.72 -10.96 6.33
C ALA A 27 -7.67 -10.69 4.81
N ILE A 28 -6.47 -10.49 4.25
CA ILE A 28 -6.27 -10.33 2.79
C ILE A 28 -6.83 -11.54 2.02
N ARG A 29 -6.49 -12.77 2.46
CA ARG A 29 -6.98 -13.99 1.82
C ARG A 29 -8.50 -14.11 1.92
N LYS A 30 -9.09 -13.75 3.06
CA LYS A 30 -10.54 -13.84 3.30
C LYS A 30 -11.33 -12.82 2.46
N MET A 31 -10.84 -11.59 2.35
CA MET A 31 -11.57 -10.49 1.70
C MET A 31 -11.36 -10.45 0.18
N PHE A 32 -10.17 -10.78 -0.29
CA PHE A 32 -9.82 -10.67 -1.72
C PHE A 32 -9.66 -12.01 -2.42
N SER A 33 -9.70 -13.14 -1.68
CA SER A 33 -9.50 -14.50 -2.22
C SER A 33 -8.22 -14.67 -3.04
N ILE A 34 -7.19 -13.85 -2.75
CA ILE A 34 -5.88 -13.90 -3.42
C ILE A 34 -4.75 -14.15 -2.42
N SER A 35 -3.61 -14.61 -2.94
CA SER A 35 -2.42 -14.74 -2.12
C SER A 35 -1.93 -13.35 -1.63
N PRO A 36 -1.36 -13.27 -0.41
CA PRO A 36 -0.79 -12.03 0.11
C PRO A 36 0.28 -11.42 -0.81
N SER A 37 1.05 -12.27 -1.50
CA SER A 37 2.07 -11.83 -2.47
C SER A 37 1.44 -11.07 -3.63
N ARG A 38 0.34 -11.60 -4.22
CA ARG A 38 -0.36 -10.92 -5.32
C ARG A 38 -1.07 -9.65 -4.85
N TYR A 39 -1.61 -9.66 -3.63
CA TYR A 39 -2.17 -8.46 -3.02
C TYR A 39 -1.14 -7.33 -2.92
N TYR A 40 0.06 -7.61 -2.41
CA TYR A 40 1.10 -6.59 -2.29
C TYR A 40 1.60 -6.09 -3.64
N GLN A 41 1.63 -6.93 -4.68
CA GLN A 41 1.95 -6.49 -6.04
C GLN A 41 0.90 -5.52 -6.59
N LEU A 42 -0.39 -5.86 -6.46
CA LEU A 42 -1.50 -5.00 -6.90
C LEU A 42 -1.49 -3.67 -6.15
N ARG A 43 -1.34 -3.71 -4.82
CA ARG A 43 -1.21 -2.50 -4.00
C ARG A 43 -0.01 -1.66 -4.43
N ASP A 44 1.16 -2.28 -4.63
CA ASP A 44 2.37 -1.54 -5.00
C ASP A 44 2.27 -0.91 -6.40
N ALA A 45 1.51 -1.50 -7.33
CA ALA A 45 1.19 -0.89 -8.62
C ALA A 45 0.11 0.21 -8.50
N LEU A 46 -0.87 0.03 -7.61
CA LEU A 46 -1.94 0.98 -7.39
C LEU A 46 -1.44 2.30 -6.80
N ILE A 47 -0.54 2.23 -5.82
CA ILE A 47 0.03 3.44 -5.20
C ILE A 47 0.91 4.25 -6.15
N ASP A 48 1.29 3.71 -7.31
CA ASP A 48 2.05 4.43 -8.34
C ASP A 48 1.11 5.19 -9.31
N LYS A 49 -0.21 4.97 -9.23
CA LYS A 49 -1.21 5.63 -10.08
C LYS A 49 -1.65 6.98 -9.48
N PRO A 50 -1.77 8.05 -10.29
CA PRO A 50 -2.24 9.36 -9.81
C PRO A 50 -3.68 9.29 -9.28
N GLU A 51 -4.54 8.48 -9.89
CA GLU A 51 -5.95 8.37 -9.50
C GLU A 51 -6.12 7.82 -8.07
N ALA A 52 -5.15 7.03 -7.58
CA ALA A 52 -5.16 6.55 -6.20
C ALA A 52 -4.84 7.67 -5.21
N VAL A 53 -3.98 8.61 -5.61
CA VAL A 53 -3.64 9.82 -4.82
C VAL A 53 -4.84 10.75 -4.75
N ASP A 54 -5.62 10.87 -5.83
CA ASP A 54 -6.84 11.69 -5.83
C ASP A 54 -7.92 11.12 -4.90
N PHE A 55 -8.00 9.80 -4.77
CA PHE A 55 -8.96 9.14 -3.88
C PHE A 55 -8.57 9.24 -2.39
N ASP A 56 -7.34 8.82 -2.03
CA ASP A 56 -6.83 8.94 -0.66
C ASP A 56 -5.33 9.27 -0.65
N PRO A 57 -4.97 10.56 -0.68
CA PRO A 57 -3.58 10.97 -0.75
C PRO A 57 -2.79 10.62 0.52
N MET A 58 -3.46 10.48 1.66
CA MET A 58 -2.82 10.19 2.95
C MET A 58 -2.37 8.73 3.02
N VAL A 59 -3.28 7.80 2.71
CA VAL A 59 -2.99 6.36 2.70
C VAL A 59 -1.94 6.05 1.63
N VAL A 60 -2.07 6.61 0.43
CA VAL A 60 -1.13 6.37 -0.67
C VAL A 60 0.27 6.87 -0.34
N LYS A 61 0.44 8.11 0.15
CA LYS A 61 1.75 8.64 0.53
C LYS A 61 2.40 7.83 1.66
N ARG A 62 1.61 7.35 2.64
CA ARG A 62 2.10 6.48 3.72
C ARG A 62 2.63 5.16 3.16
N LEU A 63 1.90 4.53 2.24
CA LEU A 63 2.31 3.28 1.60
C LEU A 63 3.55 3.44 0.71
N GLN A 64 3.64 4.54 -0.04
CA GLN A 64 4.82 4.87 -0.85
C GLN A 64 6.07 5.04 0.03
N ARG A 65 5.96 5.75 1.16
CA ARG A 65 7.08 5.89 2.12
C ARG A 65 7.49 4.54 2.70
N ALA A 66 6.54 3.70 3.10
CA ALA A 66 6.82 2.35 3.61
C ALA A 66 7.53 1.47 2.55
N ARG A 67 7.14 1.58 1.27
CA ARG A 67 7.82 0.90 0.16
C ARG A 67 9.25 1.41 -0.05
N LYS A 68 9.46 2.73 0.02
CA LYS A 68 10.80 3.34 -0.06
C LYS A 68 11.68 2.80 1.07
N LEU A 69 11.20 2.82 2.31
CA LEU A 69 11.93 2.31 3.48
C LEU A 69 12.29 0.81 3.35
N ARG A 70 11.35 -0.03 2.88
CA ARG A 70 11.62 -1.45 2.59
C ARG A 70 12.72 -1.63 1.54
N ARG A 71 12.64 -0.90 0.42
CA ARG A 71 13.63 -1.00 -0.67
C ARG A 71 15.01 -0.60 -0.19
N SER A 72 15.07 0.44 0.62
CA SER A 72 16.30 0.99 1.16
C SER A 72 16.97 0.08 2.19
N LYS A 73 16.17 -0.56 3.06
CA LYS A 73 16.66 -1.63 3.94
C LYS A 73 17.24 -2.80 3.14
N LYS A 74 16.61 -3.16 2.02
CA LYS A 74 17.10 -4.25 1.15
C LYS A 74 18.40 -3.89 0.40
N LEU A 75 18.58 -2.63 0.01
CA LEU A 75 19.79 -2.17 -0.68
C LEU A 75 20.91 -1.72 0.27
N GLY A 76 20.68 -1.69 1.59
CA GLY A 76 21.65 -1.16 2.56
C GLY A 76 21.86 0.36 2.47
N ILE A 77 21.00 1.07 1.74
CA ILE A 77 21.09 2.53 1.55
C ILE A 77 20.27 3.20 2.66
N SER A 78 20.93 3.95 3.55
CA SER A 78 20.23 4.83 4.49
C SER A 78 19.55 5.96 3.71
N ILE A 79 18.21 5.95 3.63
CA ILE A 79 17.47 7.09 3.06
C ILE A 79 17.48 8.17 4.13
N SER A 80 18.45 9.07 4.03
CA SER A 80 18.41 10.35 4.72
C SER A 80 17.14 11.09 4.29
N ASN A 81 16.18 11.21 5.20
CA ASN A 81 15.01 12.04 5.02
C ASN A 81 15.41 13.48 5.33
N ASN A 82 16.07 14.17 4.40
CA ASN A 82 16.17 15.61 4.45
C ASN A 82 16.25 16.23 3.06
N THR A 83 15.19 16.92 2.64
CA THR A 83 15.29 18.04 1.69
C THR A 83 14.04 18.93 1.84
N ILE A 84 14.07 19.86 2.78
CA ILE A 84 13.49 21.19 2.55
C ILE A 84 14.60 22.19 2.87
N ARG A 85 14.79 23.08 1.91
CA ARG A 85 15.81 24.12 1.75
C ARG A 85 15.74 25.18 2.85
#